data_AF-A0A3D9MSB9-F1
#
_entry.id   AF-A0A3D9MSB9-F1
#
_cell.length_a   1.000
_cell.length_b   1.000
_cell.length_c   1.000
_cell.angle_alpha   90.00
_cell.angle_beta   90.00
_cell.angle_gamma   90.00
#
_symmetry.space_group_name_H-M   'P 1'
#
loop_
_entity.id
_entity.type
_entity.pdbx_description
1 polymer ?
#
loop_
_entity_poly.entity_id
_entity_poly.type
_entity_poly.pdbx_seq_one_letter_code
_entity_poly.pdbx_strand_id
1 'polypeptide(L)'
;MTNPEARSTNELAEDRTDLAAKRTLMAADRTLMAWIRTALSMISFGFTIYKVLQGFTDAGVHLAHPNSPRSVGLFLTGMGTVSMVLGTIEYWSAIARLRAFQRVSVWRPTFFIALLMACSGSFAFLSIIIRLL
;
A
#
# COMPACT_ATOMS: atom_id res chain seq x y z
N MET A 1 -49.95 -10.44 -20.81
CA MET A 1 -49.07 -9.65 -19.93
C MET A 1 -48.61 -10.59 -18.81
N THR A 2 -47.54 -11.35 -19.07
CA THR A 2 -46.97 -12.29 -18.09
C THR A 2 -46.32 -11.47 -16.99
N ASN A 3 -46.92 -11.48 -15.79
CA ASN A 3 -46.32 -10.88 -14.60
C ASN A 3 -44.98 -11.58 -14.36
N PRO A 4 -43.82 -10.91 -14.52
CA PRO A 4 -42.54 -11.56 -14.33
C PRO A 4 -42.48 -12.00 -12.87
N GLU A 5 -42.04 -13.23 -12.62
CA GLU A 5 -41.97 -13.83 -11.29
C GLU A 5 -41.48 -12.81 -10.26
N ALA A 6 -42.39 -12.41 -9.35
CA ALA A 6 -42.06 -11.47 -8.29
C ALA A 6 -41.03 -12.16 -7.39
N ARG A 7 -39.76 -11.79 -7.59
CA ARG A 7 -38.61 -12.38 -6.89
C ARG A 7 -38.87 -12.42 -5.39
N SER A 8 -38.57 -13.56 -4.78
CA SER A 8 -38.78 -13.79 -3.35
C SER A 8 -38.04 -12.72 -2.52
N THR A 9 -38.63 -12.32 -1.39
CA THR A 9 -38.00 -11.38 -0.44
C THR A 9 -36.60 -11.83 -0.02
N ASN A 10 -36.37 -13.14 0.03
CA ASN A 10 -35.07 -13.73 0.36
C ASN A 10 -34.02 -13.47 -0.75
N GLU A 11 -34.40 -13.59 -2.02
CA GLU A 11 -33.51 -13.29 -3.15
C GLU A 11 -33.14 -11.80 -3.19
N LEU A 12 -34.12 -10.93 -2.93
CA LEU A 12 -33.90 -9.49 -2.86
C LEU A 12 -33.01 -9.11 -1.66
N ALA A 13 -33.08 -9.85 -0.55
CA ALA A 13 -32.22 -9.66 0.61
C ALA A 13 -30.78 -10.12 0.32
N GLU A 14 -30.61 -11.23 -0.40
CA GLU A 14 -29.30 -11.73 -0.84
C GLU A 14 -28.62 -10.74 -1.79
N ASP A 15 -29.33 -10.24 -2.81
CA ASP A 15 -28.81 -9.26 -3.76
C ASP A 15 -28.33 -7.97 -3.05
N ARG A 16 -29.08 -7.49 -2.06
CA ARG A 16 -28.70 -6.30 -1.27
C ARG A 16 -27.43 -6.54 -0.45
N THR A 17 -27.29 -7.74 0.11
CA THR A 17 -26.12 -8.14 0.90
C THR A 17 -24.88 -8.23 0.02
N ASP A 18 -25.01 -8.83 -1.17
CA ASP A 18 -23.94 -8.96 -2.15
C ASP A 18 -23.49 -7.58 -2.70
N LEU A 19 -24.46 -6.69 -2.95
CA LEU A 19 -24.19 -5.29 -3.33
C LEU A 19 -23.49 -4.51 -2.20
N ALA A 20 -23.89 -4.72 -0.95
CA ALA A 20 -23.23 -4.10 0.20
C ALA A 20 -21.78 -4.57 0.33
N ALA A 21 -21.51 -5.87 0.19
CA ALA A 21 -20.16 -6.44 0.20
C ALA A 21 -19.29 -5.85 -0.92
N LYS A 22 -19.81 -5.74 -2.15
CA LYS A 22 -19.12 -5.11 -3.29
C LYS A 22 -18.76 -3.65 -3.01
N ARG A 23 -19.64 -2.87 -2.37
CA ARG A 23 -19.35 -1.47 -2.01
C ARG A 23 -18.23 -1.36 -0.97
N THR A 24 -18.25 -2.21 0.04
CA THR A 24 -17.20 -2.23 1.08
C THR A 24 -15.85 -2.62 0.50
N LEU A 25 -15.81 -3.58 -0.44
CA LEU A 25 -14.59 -3.90 -1.18
C LEU A 25 -14.08 -2.72 -2.01
N MET A 26 -14.96 -2.06 -2.76
CA MET A 26 -14.56 -0.87 -3.55
C MET A 26 -14.04 0.28 -2.66
N ALA A 27 -14.51 0.38 -1.42
CA ALA A 27 -13.94 1.33 -0.46
C ALA A 27 -12.53 0.90 -0.02
N ALA A 28 -12.33 -0.38 0.30
CA ALA A 28 -11.01 -0.92 0.65
C ALA A 28 -9.97 -0.81 -0.48
N ASP A 29 -10.38 -1.00 -1.74
CA ASP A 29 -9.47 -0.80 -2.88
C ASP A 29 -9.07 0.69 -3.03
N ARG A 30 -9.97 1.63 -2.74
CA ARG A 30 -9.65 3.06 -2.76
C ARG A 30 -8.69 3.44 -1.64
N THR A 31 -8.86 2.90 -0.44
CA THR A 31 -7.92 3.15 0.66
C THR A 31 -6.55 2.55 0.34
N LEU A 32 -6.48 1.35 -0.22
CA LEU A 32 -5.22 0.74 -0.66
C LEU A 32 -4.50 1.59 -1.72
N MET A 33 -5.24 2.14 -2.69
CA MET A 33 -4.66 3.07 -3.68
C MET A 33 -4.13 4.37 -3.06
N ALA A 34 -4.78 4.87 -2.00
CA ALA A 34 -4.28 6.02 -1.25
C ALA A 34 -2.98 5.68 -0.51
N TRP A 35 -2.92 4.53 0.17
CA TRP A 35 -1.72 4.01 0.80
C TRP A 35 -0.56 3.88 -0.19
N ILE A 36 -0.81 3.27 -1.35
CA ILE A 36 0.15 3.17 -2.47
C ILE A 36 0.74 4.53 -2.83
N ARG A 37 -0.09 5.55 -3.00
CA ARG A 37 0.38 6.89 -3.37
C ARG A 37 1.26 7.50 -2.28
N THR A 38 0.81 7.44 -1.02
CA THR A 38 1.54 8.03 0.11
C THR A 38 2.90 7.37 0.30
N ALA A 39 2.95 6.04 0.26
CA ALA A 39 4.19 5.28 0.38
C ALA A 39 5.13 5.54 -0.79
N LEU A 40 4.63 5.55 -2.03
CA LEU A 40 5.47 5.80 -3.21
C LEU A 40 6.14 7.18 -3.16
N SER A 41 5.38 8.21 -2.79
CA SER A 41 5.92 9.57 -2.63
C SER A 41 7.00 9.63 -1.55
N MET A 42 6.77 9.02 -0.38
CA MET A 42 7.75 8.98 0.71
C MET A 42 9.03 8.23 0.32
N ILE A 43 8.91 7.07 -0.33
CA ILE A 43 10.06 6.28 -0.79
C ILE A 43 10.86 7.06 -1.84
N SER A 44 10.19 7.62 -2.84
CA SER A 44 10.83 8.35 -3.95
C SER A 44 11.54 9.60 -3.45
N PHE A 45 10.91 10.34 -2.54
CA PHE A 45 11.49 11.54 -1.94
C PHE A 45 12.69 11.19 -1.05
N GLY A 46 12.58 10.15 -0.22
CA GLY A 46 13.67 9.69 0.66
C GLY A 46 14.91 9.27 -0.12
N PHE A 47 14.71 8.51 -1.20
CA PHE A 47 15.80 8.09 -2.09
C PHE A 47 16.44 9.27 -2.83
N THR A 48 15.62 10.20 -3.35
CA THR A 48 16.11 11.38 -4.07
C THR A 48 16.94 12.27 -3.15
N ILE A 49 16.45 12.57 -1.94
CA ILE A 49 17.18 13.33 -0.92
C ILE A 49 18.50 12.65 -0.59
N TYR A 50 18.48 11.34 -0.32
CA TYR A 50 19.69 10.57 -0.03
C TYR A 50 20.74 10.73 -1.14
N LYS A 51 20.32 10.58 -2.41
CA LYS A 51 21.20 10.69 -3.58
C LYS A 51 21.74 12.09 -3.81
N VAL A 52 20.89 13.11 -3.69
CA VAL A 52 21.28 14.51 -3.85
C VAL A 52 22.30 14.92 -2.78
N LEU A 53 22.03 14.58 -1.52
CA LEU A 53 22.95 14.85 -0.40
C LEU A 53 24.26 14.08 -0.51
N GLN A 54 24.21 12.83 -0.97
CA GLN A 54 25.41 12.04 -1.27
C GLN A 54 26.25 12.73 -2.36
N GLY A 55 25.63 13.19 -3.45
CA GLY A 55 26.32 13.90 -4.53
C GLY A 55 26.99 15.20 -4.08
N PHE A 56 26.36 15.97 -3.18
CA PHE A 56 27.01 17.16 -2.59
C PHE A 56 28.22 16.83 -1.71
N THR A 57 28.16 15.71 -0.98
CA THR A 57 29.28 15.24 -0.16
C THR A 57 30.45 14.83 -1.05
N ASP A 58 30.17 14.08 -2.12
CA ASP A 58 31.19 13.63 -3.09
C ASP A 58 31.78 14.81 -3.89
N ALA A 59 31.03 15.91 -4.07
CA ALA A 59 31.49 17.15 -4.70
C ALA A 59 32.37 18.03 -3.79
N GLY A 60 32.77 17.56 -2.60
CA GLY A 60 33.70 18.25 -1.71
C GLY A 60 33.05 19.30 -0.79
N VAL A 61 31.71 19.37 -0.74
CA VAL A 61 31.01 20.19 0.26
C VAL A 61 31.07 19.45 1.60
N HIS A 62 32.02 19.85 2.45
CA HIS A 62 32.13 19.35 3.82
C HIS A 62 30.95 19.84 4.67
N LEU A 63 29.85 19.08 4.67
CA LEU A 63 28.78 19.25 5.63
C LEU A 63 29.34 18.94 7.03
N ALA A 64 29.11 19.82 8.00
CA ALA A 64 29.69 19.79 9.34
C ALA A 64 29.37 18.52 10.17
N HIS A 65 28.51 17.62 9.67
CA HIS A 65 28.21 16.30 10.25
C HIS A 65 28.11 15.23 9.14
N PRO A 66 29.10 14.34 8.99
CA PRO A 66 29.14 13.30 7.94
C PRO A 66 27.95 12.32 7.93
N ASN A 67 27.26 12.18 9.08
CA ASN A 67 26.22 11.17 9.27
C ASN A 67 24.78 11.70 9.17
N SER A 68 24.56 13.01 9.31
CA SER A 68 23.20 13.59 9.45
C SER A 68 22.34 13.60 8.17
N PRO A 69 22.88 13.82 6.96
CA PRO A 69 22.05 13.90 5.75
C PRO A 69 21.54 12.53 5.27
N ARG A 70 22.37 11.50 5.42
CA ARG A 70 22.06 10.13 4.98
C ARG A 70 20.96 9.50 5.84
N SER A 71 20.96 9.78 7.15
CA SER A 71 19.94 9.30 8.08
C SER A 71 18.55 9.84 7.76
N VAL A 72 18.41 11.07 7.23
CA VAL A 72 17.08 11.65 6.91
C VAL A 72 16.45 10.94 5.70
N GLY A 73 17.21 10.76 4.62
CA GLY A 73 16.74 10.01 3.45
C GLY A 73 16.41 8.56 3.80
N LEU A 74 17.27 7.94 4.61
CA LEU A 74 17.07 6.58 5.12
C LEU A 74 15.78 6.46 5.96
N PHE A 75 15.58 7.37 6.89
CA PHE A 75 14.42 7.37 7.78
C PHE A 75 13.12 7.53 6.98
N LEU A 76 13.14 8.41 5.98
CA LEU A 76 11.95 8.67 5.16
C LEU A 76 11.62 7.48 4.24
N THR A 77 12.62 6.87 3.61
CA THR A 77 12.43 5.63 2.83
C THR A 77 11.94 4.49 3.72
N GLY A 78 12.52 4.35 4.93
CA GLY A 78 12.08 3.36 5.92
C GLY A 78 10.62 3.56 6.35
N MET A 79 10.23 4.80 6.69
CA MET A 79 8.82 5.11 6.98
C MET A 79 7.90 4.83 5.78
N GLY A 80 8.36 5.10 4.56
CA GLY A 80 7.67 4.75 3.32
C GLY A 80 7.35 3.26 3.20
N THR A 81 8.35 2.42 3.46
CA THR A 81 8.20 0.96 3.46
C THR A 81 7.28 0.49 4.58
N VAL A 82 7.45 0.98 5.81
CA VAL A 82 6.61 0.60 6.96
C VAL A 82 5.14 0.98 6.71
N SER A 83 4.89 2.18 6.19
CA SER A 83 3.56 2.64 5.80
C SER A 83 2.90 1.69 4.77
N MET A 84 3.67 1.23 3.77
CA MET A 84 3.17 0.26 2.79
C MET A 84 2.82 -1.10 3.41
N VAL A 85 3.65 -1.59 4.34
CA VAL A 85 3.38 -2.84 5.06
C VAL A 85 2.09 -2.71 5.87
N LEU A 86 1.91 -1.60 6.59
CA LEU A 86 0.69 -1.33 7.36
C LEU A 86 -0.55 -1.25 6.47
N GLY A 87 -0.49 -0.54 5.33
CA GLY A 87 -1.58 -0.48 4.35
C GLY A 87 -1.96 -1.85 3.77
N THR A 88 -0.96 -2.73 3.57
CA THR A 88 -1.18 -4.11 3.13
C THR A 88 -1.88 -4.95 4.20
N ILE A 89 -1.48 -4.81 5.47
CA ILE A 89 -2.12 -5.48 6.61
C ILE A 89 -3.57 -5.00 6.76
N GLU A 90 -3.82 -3.69 6.64
CA GLU A 90 -5.16 -3.10 6.68
C GLU A 90 -6.08 -3.70 5.60
N TYR A 91 -5.58 -3.80 4.36
CA TYR A 91 -6.30 -4.42 3.25
C TYR A 91 -6.59 -5.90 3.52
N TRP A 92 -5.60 -6.65 4.02
CA TRP A 92 -5.79 -8.06 4.37
C TRP A 92 -6.82 -8.23 5.48
N SER A 93 -6.79 -7.36 6.50
CA SER A 93 -7.75 -7.36 7.61
C SER A 93 -9.17 -7.01 7.15
N ALA A 94 -9.31 -6.04 6.23
CA ALA A 94 -10.57 -5.68 5.61
C ALA A 94 -11.17 -6.87 4.83
N ILE A 95 -10.34 -7.58 4.05
CA ILE A 95 -10.78 -8.78 3.31
C ILE A 95 -11.10 -9.93 4.25
N ALA A 96 -10.28 -10.17 5.28
CA ALA A 96 -10.51 -11.25 6.24
C ALA A 96 -11.84 -11.06 7.00
N ARG A 97 -12.16 -9.82 7.39
CA ARG A 97 -13.47 -9.47 7.99
C ARG A 97 -14.63 -9.70 7.02
N LEU A 98 -14.45 -9.38 5.74
CA LEU A 98 -15.50 -9.59 4.73
C LEU A 98 -15.67 -11.07 4.37
N ARG A 99 -14.59 -11.84 4.31
CA ARG A 99 -14.60 -13.27 3.97
C ARG A 99 -15.29 -14.11 5.05
N ALA A 100 -15.34 -13.62 6.29
CA ALA A 100 -16.11 -14.22 7.37
C ALA A 100 -17.64 -14.13 7.15
N PHE A 101 -18.12 -13.16 6.37
CA PHE A 101 -19.54 -12.95 6.08
C PHE A 101 -19.98 -13.39 4.68
N GLN A 102 -19.09 -13.37 3.68
CA GLN A 102 -19.40 -13.87 2.32
C GLN A 102 -18.16 -14.31 1.52
N ARG A 103 -18.31 -15.25 0.58
CA ARG A 103 -17.25 -15.66 -0.37
C ARG A 103 -17.05 -14.60 -1.46
N VAL A 104 -16.27 -13.57 -1.18
CA VAL A 104 -15.85 -12.57 -2.18
C VAL A 104 -14.53 -12.94 -2.84
N SER A 105 -14.45 -12.76 -4.17
CA SER A 105 -13.26 -13.08 -4.98
C SER A 105 -12.19 -11.99 -4.85
N VAL A 106 -10.97 -12.40 -4.51
CA VAL A 106 -9.81 -11.53 -4.18
C VAL A 106 -8.92 -11.19 -5.38
N TRP A 107 -9.24 -11.69 -6.59
CA TRP A 107 -8.43 -11.52 -7.79
C TRP A 107 -8.61 -10.15 -8.46
N ARG A 108 -8.27 -9.07 -7.75
CA ARG A 108 -8.29 -7.70 -8.30
C ARG A 108 -6.87 -7.17 -8.55
N PRO A 109 -6.69 -6.30 -9.58
CA PRO A 109 -5.40 -5.71 -9.91
C PRO A 109 -4.73 -4.97 -8.75
N THR A 110 -5.51 -4.39 -7.83
CA THR A 110 -5.01 -3.64 -6.67
C THR A 110 -4.10 -4.48 -5.78
N PHE A 111 -4.41 -5.77 -5.63
CA PHE A 111 -3.61 -6.69 -4.82
C PHE A 111 -2.24 -6.96 -5.45
N PHE A 112 -2.19 -7.13 -6.78
CA PHE A 112 -0.93 -7.30 -7.50
C PHE A 112 -0.03 -6.06 -7.37
N ILE A 113 -0.60 -4.86 -7.46
CA ILE A 113 0.17 -3.60 -7.31
C ILE A 113 0.69 -3.45 -5.89
N ALA A 114 -0.14 -3.74 -4.88
CA ALA A 114 0.28 -3.71 -3.48
C ALA A 114 1.39 -4.74 -3.20
N LEU A 115 1.28 -5.96 -3.74
CA LEU A 115 2.31 -7.00 -3.60
C LEU A 115 3.63 -6.57 -4.26
N LEU A 116 3.58 -6.04 -5.49
CA LEU A 116 4.76 -5.52 -6.18
C LEU A 116 5.44 -4.39 -5.40
N MET A 117 4.65 -3.48 -4.82
CA MET A 117 5.20 -2.39 -4.00
C MET A 117 5.72 -2.85 -2.64
N ALA A 118 5.08 -3.83 -2.00
CA ALA A 118 5.57 -4.41 -0.76
C ALA A 118 6.92 -5.12 -1.00
N CYS A 119 7.04 -5.86 -2.11
CA CYS A 119 8.29 -6.47 -2.55
C CYS A 119 9.36 -5.41 -2.85
N SER A 120 9.04 -4.37 -3.63
CA SER A 120 10.02 -3.33 -3.97
C SER A 120 10.47 -2.51 -2.76
N GLY A 121 9.54 -2.16 -1.86
CA GLY A 121 9.83 -1.44 -0.62
C GLY A 121 10.68 -2.25 0.36
N SER A 122 10.39 -3.55 0.49
CA SER A 122 11.19 -4.47 1.33
C SER A 122 12.58 -4.69 0.74
N PHE A 123 12.68 -4.85 -0.59
CA PHE A 123 13.97 -4.99 -1.28
C PHE A 123 14.82 -3.73 -1.15
N ALA A 124 14.24 -2.54 -1.32
CA ALA A 124 14.94 -1.28 -1.13
C ALA A 124 15.44 -1.10 0.31
N PHE A 125 14.60 -1.45 1.29
CA PHE A 125 14.97 -1.37 2.71
C PHE A 125 16.11 -2.35 3.06
N LEU A 126 16.02 -3.59 2.61
CA LEU A 126 17.06 -4.61 2.79
C LEU A 126 18.37 -4.22 2.09
N SER A 127 18.29 -3.74 0.85
CA SER A 127 19.44 -3.26 0.07
C SER A 127 20.21 -2.16 0.80
N ILE A 128 19.49 -1.25 1.46
CA ILE A 128 20.12 -0.15 2.19
C ILE A 128 20.68 -0.61 3.53
N ILE A 129 19.99 -1.48 4.28
CA ILE A 129 20.51 -2.07 5.52
C ILE A 129 21.80 -2.84 5.25
N ILE A 130 21.82 -3.71 4.24
CA ILE A 130 23.00 -4.52 3.88
C ILE A 130 24.17 -3.63 3.44
N ARG A 131 23.91 -2.46 2.87
CA ARG A 131 24.96 -1.50 2.49
C ARG A 131 25.47 -0.66 3.66
N LEU A 132 24.71 -0.58 4.76
CA LEU A 132 25.07 0.15 5.97
C LEU A 132 25.84 -0.73 6.98
N LEU A 133 25.71 -2.05 6.87
CA LEU A 133 26.37 -3.07 7.68
C LEU A 133 27.69 -3.51 7.03
#